data_AF-A0A813DUZ3-F1
#
_entry.id   AF-A0A813DUZ3-F1
#
_cell.length_a   1.000
_cell.length_b   1.000
_cell.length_c   1.000
_cell.angle_alpha   90.00
_cell.angle_beta   90.00
_cell.angle_gamma   90.00
#
_symmetry.space_group_name_H-M   'P 1'
#
loop_
_entity.id
_entity.type
_entity.pdbx_description
1 polymer ?
#
loop_
_entity_poly.entity_id
_entity_poly.type
_entity_poly.pdbx_seq_one_letter_code
_entity_poly.pdbx_strand_id
1 'polypeptide(L)'
;LGHSFGATALLQAIALFEPILFLGESRRIPLEENPLSQATLRRRQSFPSRDEALRNFSSKPPMSLWEPSALRGYVDGGFVTTANGLSIACDPTFEARFYASSNDVLAQCEAEGIGALPILILVGAKSRHMEQVAGGKSTQEFYAEVAARLGASFRVVPDVGHFGPLEAPQAVAAEIAEWLASPLAPTSRL
;
A
#
# COMPACT_ATOMS: atom_id res chain seq x y z
N LEU A 1 5.59 10.50 34.58
CA LEU A 1 4.21 11.00 34.79
C LEU A 1 4.18 12.43 34.25
N GLY A 2 3.56 12.65 33.09
CA GLY A 2 3.48 13.96 32.45
C GLY A 2 2.09 14.16 31.85
N HIS A 3 1.38 15.17 32.34
CA HIS A 3 -0.02 15.45 32.04
C HIS A 3 -0.11 16.43 30.86
N SER A 4 -0.76 16.02 29.77
CA SER A 4 -1.48 16.82 28.77
C SER A 4 -0.97 18.24 28.46
N PHE A 5 -0.13 18.42 27.40
CA PHE A 5 -0.06 19.60 26.48
C PHE A 5 1.13 19.49 25.47
N GLY A 6 1.29 18.33 24.81
CA GLY A 6 2.41 18.14 23.88
C GLY A 6 2.37 16.80 23.16
N ALA A 7 1.31 16.55 22.40
CA ALA A 7 1.34 15.47 21.42
C ALA A 7 2.07 15.95 20.16
N THR A 8 3.35 16.34 20.28
CA THR A 8 4.23 16.24 19.12
C THR A 8 4.46 14.75 18.97
N ALA A 9 3.63 14.08 18.18
CA ALA A 9 3.94 12.74 17.71
C ALA A 9 5.21 12.89 16.86
N LEU A 10 6.37 12.76 17.50
CA LEU A 10 7.63 12.65 16.78
C LEU A 10 7.54 11.33 16.01
N LEU A 11 7.32 11.43 14.70
CA LEU A 11 7.45 10.30 13.81
C LEU A 11 8.92 9.87 13.86
N GLN A 12 9.20 8.70 14.44
CA GLN A 12 10.59 8.25 14.66
C GLN A 12 11.16 7.46 13.48
N ALA A 13 10.28 6.86 12.68
CA ALA A 13 10.62 5.98 11.57
C ALA A 13 9.40 5.77 10.67
N ILE A 14 9.64 5.38 9.42
CA ILE A 14 8.60 5.06 8.43
C ILE A 14 8.84 3.66 7.89
N ALA A 15 7.87 2.75 8.02
CA ALA A 15 7.88 1.46 7.35
C ALA A 15 6.82 1.44 6.25
N LEU A 16 7.23 1.14 5.03
CA LEU A 16 6.39 1.12 3.84
C LEU A 16 6.42 -0.28 3.23
N PHE A 17 5.26 -0.83 2.88
CA PHE A 17 5.17 -2.06 2.09
C PHE A 17 4.79 -1.69 0.66
N GLU A 18 5.67 -1.98 -0.29
CA GLU A 18 5.48 -1.71 -1.73
C GLU A 18 4.78 -0.38 -2.03
N PRO A 19 5.34 0.75 -1.55
CA PRO A 19 4.71 2.05 -1.75
C PRO A 19 4.63 2.34 -3.25
N ILE A 20 3.45 2.74 -3.74
CA ILE A 20 3.29 3.07 -5.16
C ILE A 20 4.09 4.32 -5.48
N LEU A 21 5.31 4.11 -5.98
CA LEU A 21 6.29 5.14 -6.31
C LEU A 21 6.61 5.04 -7.79
N PHE A 22 6.71 6.19 -8.46
CA PHE A 22 7.13 6.27 -9.86
C PHE A 22 8.51 6.92 -9.89
N LEU A 23 9.48 6.22 -10.47
CA LEU A 23 10.81 6.77 -10.74
C LEU A 23 10.79 7.48 -12.10
N GLY A 24 10.72 8.81 -12.12
CA GLY A 24 10.75 9.63 -13.33
C GLY A 24 9.52 10.53 -13.51
N GLU A 25 9.41 11.16 -14.68
CA GLU A 25 8.34 12.14 -14.96
C GLU A 25 6.95 11.57 -14.69
N SER A 26 6.14 12.33 -13.96
CA SER A 26 4.76 12.00 -13.65
C SER A 26 3.98 11.70 -14.93
N ARG A 27 3.61 10.43 -15.13
CA ARG A 27 2.79 10.02 -16.28
C ARG A 27 1.33 9.98 -15.87
N ARG A 28 0.59 11.06 -16.14
CA ARG A 28 -0.87 11.01 -16.12
C ARG A 28 -1.33 10.07 -17.23
N ILE A 29 -1.95 8.96 -16.84
CA ILE A 29 -2.60 8.05 -17.78
C ILE A 29 -4.08 8.45 -17.81
N PRO A 30 -4.67 8.76 -18.98
CA PRO A 30 -6.10 9.01 -19.09
C PRO A 30 -6.93 7.92 -18.41
N LEU A 31 -8.05 8.28 -17.80
CA LEU A 31 -8.93 7.35 -17.07
C LEU A 31 -9.37 6.16 -17.94
N GLU A 32 -9.60 6.43 -19.21
CA GLU A 32 -10.04 5.48 -20.23
C GLU A 32 -8.96 4.46 -20.57
N GLU A 33 -7.69 4.87 -20.45
CA GLU A 33 -6.51 4.08 -20.78
C GLU A 33 -5.90 3.37 -19.55
N ASN A 34 -6.32 3.76 -18.34
CA ASN A 34 -5.83 3.15 -17.09
C ASN A 34 -6.63 1.87 -16.74
N PRO A 35 -6.01 0.67 -16.78
CA PRO A 35 -6.73 -0.58 -16.52
C PRO A 35 -7.32 -0.69 -15.11
N LEU A 36 -6.67 -0.08 -14.11
CA LEU A 36 -7.14 -0.08 -12.71
C LEU A 36 -8.34 0.83 -12.51
N SER A 37 -8.32 2.02 -13.12
CA SER A 37 -9.48 2.92 -13.16
C SER A 37 -10.69 2.22 -13.78
N GLN A 38 -10.49 1.58 -14.94
CA GLN A 38 -11.54 0.84 -15.63
C GLN A 38 -12.05 -0.38 -14.84
N ALA A 39 -11.17 -1.13 -14.19
CA ALA A 39 -11.57 -2.24 -13.32
C ALA A 39 -12.38 -1.75 -12.10
N THR A 40 -11.99 -0.62 -11.51
CA THR A 40 -12.68 0.00 -10.37
C THR A 40 -14.11 0.41 -10.74
N LEU A 41 -14.31 1.02 -11.91
CA LEU A 41 -15.65 1.42 -12.35
C LEU A 41 -16.57 0.24 -12.65
N ARG A 42 -16.01 -0.90 -13.10
CA ARG A 42 -16.78 -2.13 -13.38
C ARG A 42 -17.01 -3.02 -12.17
N ARG A 43 -16.32 -2.79 -11.05
CA ARG A 43 -16.42 -3.67 -9.89
C ARG A 43 -17.83 -3.65 -9.32
N ARG A 44 -18.29 -4.80 -8.84
CA ARG A 44 -19.53 -4.89 -8.08
C ARG A 44 -19.39 -4.04 -6.81
N GLN A 45 -20.28 -3.08 -6.62
CA GLN A 45 -20.24 -2.15 -5.49
C GLN A 45 -21.23 -2.49 -4.38
N SER A 46 -22.33 -3.18 -4.71
CA SER A 46 -23.39 -3.49 -3.76
C SER A 46 -23.54 -4.99 -3.52
N PHE A 47 -23.80 -5.33 -2.26
CA PHE A 47 -23.95 -6.70 -1.77
C PHE A 47 -25.19 -6.81 -0.88
N PRO A 48 -25.95 -7.91 -0.92
CA PRO A 48 -27.13 -8.08 -0.07
C PRO A 48 -26.79 -8.07 1.44
N SER A 49 -25.61 -8.58 1.81
CA SER A 49 -25.17 -8.69 3.20
C SER A 49 -23.64 -8.68 3.30
N ARG A 50 -23.12 -8.53 4.53
CA ARG A 50 -21.68 -8.67 4.82
C ARG A 50 -21.16 -10.05 4.43
N ASP A 51 -21.93 -11.10 4.71
CA ASP A 51 -21.51 -12.47 4.41
C ASP A 51 -21.43 -12.72 2.90
N GLU A 52 -22.33 -12.13 2.11
CA GLU A 52 -22.24 -12.17 0.64
C GLU A 52 -21.01 -11.39 0.12
N ALA A 53 -20.71 -10.24 0.71
CA ALA A 53 -19.49 -9.49 0.37
C ALA A 53 -18.23 -10.31 0.68
N LEU A 54 -18.15 -10.91 1.86
CA LEU A 54 -17.03 -11.77 2.27
C LEU A 54 -16.86 -12.96 1.32
N ARG A 55 -17.94 -13.70 1.02
CA ARG A 55 -17.91 -14.81 0.05
C ARG A 55 -17.40 -14.37 -1.32
N ASN A 56 -17.83 -13.20 -1.79
CA ASN A 56 -17.40 -12.67 -3.07
C ASN A 56 -15.89 -12.38 -3.09
N PHE A 57 -15.38 -11.66 -2.09
CA PHE A 57 -13.97 -11.28 -2.04
C PHE A 57 -13.03 -12.44 -1.69
N SER A 58 -13.48 -13.43 -0.93
CA SER A 58 -12.69 -14.62 -0.64
C SER A 58 -12.68 -15.65 -1.77
N SER A 59 -13.45 -15.45 -2.85
CA SER A 59 -13.63 -16.47 -3.90
C SER A 59 -12.44 -16.61 -4.85
N LYS A 60 -11.67 -15.54 -5.07
CA LYS A 60 -10.55 -15.51 -6.02
C LYS A 60 -9.48 -14.49 -5.65
N PRO A 61 -8.24 -14.66 -6.16
CA PRO A 61 -7.18 -13.69 -5.96
C PRO A 61 -7.55 -12.29 -6.50
N PRO A 62 -6.99 -11.22 -5.91
CA PRO A 62 -5.97 -11.24 -4.85
C PRO A 62 -6.53 -11.42 -3.43
N MET A 63 -7.79 -11.07 -3.19
CA MET A 63 -8.36 -11.02 -1.82
C MET A 63 -8.60 -12.39 -1.19
N SER A 64 -8.70 -13.46 -1.99
CA SER A 64 -8.73 -14.83 -1.45
C SER A 64 -7.43 -15.27 -0.78
N LEU A 65 -6.33 -14.54 -0.99
CA LEU A 65 -5.03 -14.80 -0.36
C LEU A 65 -4.86 -14.05 0.96
N TRP A 66 -5.80 -13.16 1.29
CA TRP A 66 -5.73 -12.37 2.53
C TRP A 66 -6.00 -13.24 3.74
N GLU A 67 -5.40 -12.86 4.86
CA GLU A 67 -5.72 -13.41 6.16
C GLU A 67 -7.22 -13.12 6.47
N PRO A 68 -7.98 -14.13 6.95
CA PRO A 68 -9.42 -13.98 7.14
C PRO A 68 -9.86 -12.77 7.98
N SER A 69 -9.13 -12.43 9.05
CA SER A 69 -9.46 -11.27 9.88
C SER A 69 -9.17 -9.94 9.16
N ALA A 70 -8.12 -9.87 8.34
CA ALA A 70 -7.85 -8.71 7.49
C ALA A 70 -8.97 -8.48 6.46
N LEU A 71 -9.42 -9.55 5.78
CA LEU A 71 -10.55 -9.46 4.85
C LEU A 71 -11.84 -9.06 5.57
N ARG A 72 -12.07 -9.57 6.79
CA ARG A 72 -13.22 -9.17 7.59
C ARG A 72 -13.16 -7.68 7.96
N GLY A 73 -12.00 -7.20 8.40
CA GLY A 73 -11.77 -5.79 8.69
C GLY A 73 -12.03 -4.89 7.49
N TYR A 74 -11.61 -5.32 6.29
CA TYR A 74 -11.92 -4.61 5.04
C TYR A 74 -13.43 -4.49 4.79
N VAL A 75 -14.20 -5.56 4.95
CA VAL A 75 -15.66 -5.51 4.76
C VAL A 75 -16.37 -4.72 5.86
N ASP A 76 -15.91 -4.83 7.09
CA ASP A 76 -16.54 -4.14 8.23
C ASP A 76 -16.26 -2.62 8.21
N GLY A 77 -15.08 -2.21 7.76
CA GLY A 77 -14.69 -0.78 7.68
C GLY A 77 -14.90 -0.11 6.32
N GLY A 78 -14.91 -0.88 5.22
CA GLY A 78 -14.94 -0.35 3.85
C GLY A 78 -16.33 -0.20 3.25
N PHE A 79 -17.39 -0.54 3.99
CA PHE A 79 -18.76 -0.58 3.47
C PHE A 79 -19.74 0.20 4.34
N VAL A 80 -20.74 0.77 3.71
CA VAL A 80 -21.88 1.45 4.35
C VAL A 80 -23.16 0.64 4.17
N THR A 81 -24.02 0.66 5.18
CA THR A 81 -25.37 0.10 5.07
C THR A 81 -26.28 1.03 4.27
N THR A 82 -27.08 0.45 3.39
CA THR A 82 -28.05 1.12 2.52
C THR A 82 -29.41 0.44 2.68
N ALA A 83 -30.46 1.03 2.11
CA ALA A 83 -31.79 0.40 2.08
C ALA A 83 -31.80 -0.98 1.40
N ASN A 84 -30.83 -1.25 0.51
CA ASN A 84 -30.77 -2.47 -0.31
C ASN A 84 -29.63 -3.43 0.11
N GLY A 85 -29.06 -3.26 1.31
CA GLY A 85 -27.96 -4.08 1.81
C GLY A 85 -26.71 -3.25 2.10
N LEU A 86 -25.55 -3.66 1.59
CA LEU A 86 -24.28 -2.96 1.74
C LEU A 86 -23.78 -2.39 0.42
N SER A 87 -23.08 -1.27 0.50
CA SER A 87 -22.34 -0.67 -0.62
C SER A 87 -20.92 -0.34 -0.17
N ILE A 88 -19.96 -0.46 -1.09
CA ILE A 88 -18.61 0.08 -0.86
C ILE A 88 -18.73 1.57 -0.53
N ALA A 89 -18.04 2.00 0.54
CA ALA A 89 -18.07 3.38 1.03
C ALA A 89 -17.32 4.33 0.10
N CYS A 90 -16.23 3.84 -0.51
CA CYS A 90 -15.42 4.60 -1.46
C CYS A 90 -16.15 4.77 -2.78
N ASP A 91 -16.39 6.02 -3.19
CA ASP A 91 -16.95 6.33 -4.48
C ASP A 91 -16.03 5.80 -5.60
N PRO A 92 -16.53 4.98 -6.53
CA PRO A 92 -15.72 4.35 -7.57
C PRO A 92 -15.10 5.36 -8.54
N THR A 93 -15.73 6.52 -8.74
CA THR A 93 -15.22 7.57 -9.63
C THR A 93 -14.07 8.31 -8.98
N PHE A 94 -14.17 8.57 -7.67
CA PHE A 94 -13.07 9.12 -6.88
C PHE A 94 -11.85 8.18 -6.90
N GLU A 95 -12.04 6.89 -6.63
CA GLU A 95 -10.95 5.91 -6.66
C GLU A 95 -10.35 5.75 -8.06
N ALA A 96 -11.18 5.71 -9.10
CA ALA A 96 -10.70 5.65 -10.48
C ALA A 96 -9.82 6.86 -10.84
N ARG A 97 -10.18 8.07 -10.37
CA ARG A 97 -9.36 9.29 -10.53
C ARG A 97 -8.05 9.19 -9.79
N PHE A 98 -8.04 8.60 -8.61
CA PHE A 98 -6.80 8.39 -7.86
C PHE A 98 -5.82 7.50 -8.62
N TYR A 99 -6.28 6.42 -9.26
CA TYR A 99 -5.43 5.59 -10.12
C TYR A 99 -4.93 6.33 -11.38
N ALA A 100 -5.69 7.27 -11.92
CA ALA A 100 -5.29 8.08 -13.07
C ALA A 100 -4.32 9.22 -12.70
N SER A 101 -4.28 9.60 -11.42
CA SER A 101 -3.26 10.51 -10.91
C SER A 101 -2.00 9.74 -10.53
N SER A 102 -0.89 9.99 -11.22
CA SER A 102 0.44 9.72 -10.70
C SER A 102 1.09 11.05 -10.38
N ASN A 103 1.62 11.16 -9.16
CA ASN A 103 2.49 12.25 -8.78
C ASN A 103 3.88 11.66 -8.56
N ASP A 104 4.91 12.46 -8.80
CA ASP A 104 6.27 12.14 -8.38
C ASP A 104 6.36 12.26 -6.85
N VAL A 105 6.01 11.16 -6.17
CA VAL A 105 5.99 11.09 -4.71
C VAL A 105 7.40 11.31 -4.14
N LEU A 106 8.47 10.95 -4.87
CA LEU A 106 9.83 11.16 -4.40
C LEU A 106 10.21 12.64 -4.40
N ALA A 107 9.93 13.35 -5.51
CA ALA A 107 10.14 14.80 -5.56
C ALA A 107 9.32 15.53 -4.48
N GLN A 108 8.12 15.03 -4.16
CA GLN A 108 7.33 15.59 -3.06
C GLN A 108 7.94 15.27 -1.68
N CYS A 109 8.43 14.05 -1.46
CA CYS A 109 9.13 13.69 -0.21
C CYS A 109 10.41 14.51 0.00
N GLU A 110 11.14 14.80 -1.08
CA GLU A 110 12.29 15.72 -1.09
C GLU A 110 11.88 17.13 -0.66
N ALA A 111 10.89 17.70 -1.33
CA ALA A 111 10.41 19.06 -1.06
C ALA A 111 9.90 19.23 0.39
N GLU A 112 9.26 18.19 0.94
CA GLU A 112 8.69 18.18 2.29
C GLU A 112 9.71 17.76 3.38
N GLY A 113 10.96 17.44 3.01
CA GLY A 113 12.00 17.07 3.97
C GLY A 113 11.75 15.74 4.69
N ILE A 114 10.96 14.84 4.09
CA ILE A 114 10.63 13.52 4.67
C ILE A 114 11.87 12.61 4.76
N GLY A 115 12.91 12.88 3.96
CA GLY A 115 14.18 12.13 3.94
C GLY A 115 15.08 12.27 5.19
N ALA A 116 14.59 12.84 6.30
CA ALA A 116 15.32 12.92 7.56
C ALA A 116 15.04 11.75 8.53
N LEU A 117 14.03 10.92 8.25
CA LEU A 117 13.64 9.81 9.13
C LEU A 117 14.15 8.48 8.60
N PRO A 118 14.52 7.51 9.47
CA PRO A 118 14.75 6.14 9.04
C PRO A 118 13.55 5.59 8.25
N ILE A 119 13.79 5.10 7.03
CA ILE A 119 12.77 4.48 6.18
C ILE A 119 13.12 2.99 6.00
N LEU A 120 12.11 2.14 6.10
CA LEU A 120 12.15 0.73 5.68
C LEU A 120 11.18 0.53 4.52
N ILE A 121 11.67 -0.06 3.43
CA ILE A 121 10.86 -0.56 2.32
C ILE A 121 10.81 -2.09 2.40
N LEU A 122 9.59 -2.61 2.53
CA LEU A 122 9.27 -4.03 2.48
C LEU A 122 8.65 -4.39 1.13
N VAL A 123 9.03 -5.55 0.59
CA VAL A 123 8.51 -6.07 -0.69
C VAL A 123 8.20 -7.55 -0.56
N GLY A 124 7.04 -7.99 -1.06
CA GLY A 124 6.67 -9.40 -1.08
C GLY A 124 7.48 -10.18 -2.12
N ALA A 125 8.02 -11.34 -1.76
CA ALA A 125 8.81 -12.18 -2.66
C ALA A 125 8.02 -12.65 -3.91
N LYS A 126 6.69 -12.79 -3.79
CA LYS A 126 5.79 -13.18 -4.89
C LYS A 126 5.19 -11.98 -5.62
N SER A 127 5.52 -10.76 -5.22
CA SER A 127 4.96 -9.56 -5.85
C SER A 127 5.52 -9.34 -7.25
N ARG A 128 4.63 -8.93 -8.16
CA ARG A 128 4.90 -8.68 -9.59
C ARG A 128 4.27 -7.36 -10.08
N HIS A 129 3.74 -6.54 -9.17
CA HIS A 129 2.88 -5.40 -9.54
C HIS A 129 3.62 -4.29 -10.30
N MET A 130 4.95 -4.18 -10.16
CA MET A 130 5.74 -3.16 -10.86
C MET A 130 6.37 -3.66 -12.17
N GLU A 131 6.34 -4.95 -12.50
CA GLU A 131 7.12 -5.50 -13.61
C GLU A 131 6.76 -4.89 -14.98
N GLN A 132 5.50 -4.49 -15.15
CA GLN A 132 5.01 -3.86 -16.38
C GLN A 132 5.53 -2.42 -16.56
N VAL A 133 5.95 -1.76 -15.48
CA VAL A 133 6.34 -0.34 -15.46
C VAL A 133 7.78 -0.13 -15.02
N ALA A 134 8.46 -1.16 -14.51
CA ALA A 134 9.82 -1.09 -13.98
C ALA A 134 10.92 -1.22 -15.06
N GLY A 135 10.58 -1.12 -16.34
CA GLY A 135 11.56 -1.13 -17.44
C GLY A 135 12.34 -2.44 -17.57
N GLY A 136 11.68 -3.58 -17.37
CA GLY A 136 12.28 -4.91 -17.47
C GLY A 136 12.88 -5.46 -16.17
N LYS A 137 12.79 -4.71 -15.07
CA LYS A 137 13.17 -5.17 -13.73
C LYS A 137 12.03 -5.93 -13.06
N SER A 138 12.37 -6.87 -12.20
CA SER A 138 11.44 -7.42 -11.22
C SER A 138 10.94 -6.34 -10.26
N THR A 139 9.83 -6.60 -9.57
CA THR A 139 9.31 -5.68 -8.54
C THR A 139 10.33 -5.48 -7.42
N GLN A 140 11.05 -6.53 -7.04
CA GLN A 140 12.05 -6.49 -5.97
C GLN A 140 13.26 -5.64 -6.36
N GLU A 141 13.77 -5.78 -7.58
CA GLU A 141 14.86 -4.96 -8.09
C GLU A 141 14.48 -3.48 -8.17
N PHE A 142 13.25 -3.18 -8.60
CA PHE A 142 12.73 -1.81 -8.63
C PHE A 142 12.78 -1.15 -7.25
N TYR A 143 12.23 -1.81 -6.23
CA TYR A 143 12.22 -1.24 -4.87
C TYR A 143 13.59 -1.26 -4.18
N ALA A 144 14.49 -2.18 -4.54
CA ALA A 144 15.86 -2.12 -4.07
C ALA A 144 16.56 -0.85 -4.58
N GLU A 145 16.32 -0.45 -5.83
CA GLU A 145 16.82 0.81 -6.40
C GLU A 145 16.19 2.04 -5.73
N VAL A 146 14.87 2.02 -5.51
CA VAL A 146 14.17 3.08 -4.77
C VAL A 146 14.78 3.24 -3.38
N ALA A 147 14.97 2.14 -2.64
CA ALA A 147 15.55 2.16 -1.30
C ALA A 147 16.98 2.72 -1.32
N ALA A 148 17.80 2.32 -2.30
CA ALA A 148 19.15 2.85 -2.45
C ALA A 148 19.16 4.37 -2.68
N ARG A 149 18.25 4.90 -3.51
CA ARG A 149 18.13 6.36 -3.75
C ARG A 149 17.71 7.11 -2.48
N LEU A 150 16.79 6.53 -1.73
CA LEU A 150 16.29 7.08 -0.47
C LEU A 150 17.25 6.90 0.72
N GLY A 151 18.34 6.14 0.57
CA GLY A 151 19.14 5.69 1.72
C GLY A 151 18.33 4.87 2.74
N ALA A 152 17.25 4.22 2.29
CA ALA A 152 16.34 3.44 3.10
C ALA A 152 16.84 2.01 3.34
N SER A 153 16.40 1.40 4.44
CA SER A 153 16.50 -0.04 4.64
C SER A 153 15.59 -0.77 3.65
N PHE A 154 16.01 -1.93 3.16
CA PHE A 154 15.24 -2.75 2.23
C PHE A 154 15.18 -4.19 2.72
N ARG A 155 13.99 -4.78 2.74
CA ARG A 155 13.82 -6.21 3.04
C ARG A 155 12.76 -6.84 2.14
N VAL A 156 12.96 -8.13 1.84
CA VAL A 156 11.99 -8.94 1.08
C VAL A 156 11.28 -9.87 2.05
N VAL A 157 9.94 -9.77 2.09
CA VAL A 157 9.09 -10.61 2.92
C VAL A 157 8.78 -11.91 2.18
N PRO A 158 9.14 -13.09 2.73
CA PRO A 158 8.86 -14.37 2.11
C PRO A 158 7.36 -14.61 1.90
N ASP A 159 7.04 -15.44 0.91
CA ASP A 159 5.73 -16.03 0.67
C ASP A 159 4.52 -15.13 0.40
N VAL A 160 4.68 -13.80 0.46
CA VAL A 160 3.60 -12.84 0.19
C VAL A 160 3.75 -12.12 -1.16
N GLY A 161 2.61 -11.67 -1.70
CA GLY A 161 2.50 -10.81 -2.86
C GLY A 161 2.40 -9.33 -2.50
N HIS A 162 1.76 -8.55 -3.39
CA HIS A 162 1.61 -7.09 -3.23
C HIS A 162 0.78 -6.70 -2.01
N PHE A 163 -0.15 -7.56 -1.60
CA PHE A 163 -0.98 -7.32 -0.43
C PHE A 163 -0.40 -7.95 0.84
N GLY A 164 0.93 -8.07 0.95
CA GLY A 164 1.59 -8.75 2.07
C GLY A 164 1.10 -8.36 3.48
N PRO A 165 0.83 -7.08 3.80
CA PRO A 165 0.28 -6.68 5.10
C PRO A 165 -1.12 -7.26 5.39
N LEU A 166 -1.85 -7.65 4.34
CA LEU A 166 -3.19 -8.25 4.41
C LEU A 166 -3.14 -9.77 4.20
N GLU A 167 -2.15 -10.30 3.50
CA GLU A 167 -1.91 -11.73 3.28
C GLU A 167 -1.29 -12.41 4.52
N ALA A 168 -0.26 -11.81 5.11
CA ALA A 168 0.41 -12.30 6.31
C ALA A 168 0.75 -11.15 7.27
N PRO A 169 -0.26 -10.54 7.93
CA PRO A 169 -0.06 -9.36 8.78
C PRO A 169 1.02 -9.55 9.85
N GLN A 170 1.07 -10.74 10.47
CA GLN A 170 2.05 -11.08 11.51
C GLN A 170 3.49 -11.17 10.97
N ALA A 171 3.68 -11.70 9.76
CA ALA A 171 5.01 -11.78 9.16
C ALA A 171 5.54 -10.38 8.83
N VAL A 172 4.70 -9.52 8.25
CA VAL A 172 5.07 -8.12 7.97
C VAL A 172 5.33 -7.36 9.27
N ALA A 173 4.50 -7.55 10.30
CA ALA A 173 4.70 -6.92 11.60
C ALA A 173 6.01 -7.36 12.27
N ALA A 174 6.40 -8.63 12.14
CA ALA A 174 7.66 -9.14 12.67
C ALA A 174 8.88 -8.48 12.02
N GLU A 175 8.87 -8.30 10.69
CA GLU A 175 9.93 -7.59 9.95
C GLU A 175 10.08 -6.14 10.42
N ILE A 176 8.95 -5.45 10.60
CA ILE A 176 8.93 -4.06 11.11
C ILE A 176 9.47 -4.03 12.55
N ALA A 177 9.03 -4.93 13.41
CA ALA A 177 9.45 -4.98 14.81
C ALA A 177 10.94 -5.28 14.96
N GLU A 178 11.47 -6.22 14.18
CA GLU A 178 12.90 -6.54 14.19
C GLU A 178 13.75 -5.37 13.70
N TRP A 179 13.30 -4.67 12.65
CA TRP A 179 13.98 -3.46 12.17
C TRP A 179 13.99 -2.37 13.23
N LEU A 180 12.85 -2.10 13.89
CA LEU A 180 12.74 -1.11 14.97
C LEU A 180 13.58 -1.47 16.21
N ALA A 181 13.86 -2.76 16.44
CA ALA A 181 14.71 -3.21 17.54
C ALA A 181 16.21 -2.98 17.28
N SER A 182 16.60 -2.64 16.05
CA SER A 182 17.98 -2.35 15.66
C SER A 182 18.27 -0.84 15.71
N PRO A 183 19.54 -0.41 15.86
CA PRO A 183 19.89 1.00 15.72
C PRO A 183 19.47 1.54 14.35
N LEU A 184 18.54 2.50 14.35
CA LEU A 184 18.04 3.10 13.12
C LEU A 184 19.00 4.21 12.67
N ALA A 185 19.55 4.07 11.47
CA ALA A 185 20.26 5.16 10.81
C ALA A 185 19.25 6.06 10.07
N PRO A 186 19.36 7.40 10.18
CA PRO A 186 18.57 8.28 9.34
C PRO A 186 18.90 8.03 7.86
N THR A 187 17.90 8.20 6.99
CA THR A 187 18.10 8.17 5.54
C THR A 187 19.01 9.32 5.10
N SER A 188 19.74 9.12 4.01
CA SER A 188 20.44 10.24 3.37
C SER A 188 19.42 11.27 2.92
N ARG A 189 19.75 12.56 3.06
CA ARG A 189 18.98 13.59 2.35
C ARG A 189 19.07 13.26 0.87
N LEU A 190 17.91 13.02 0.26
CA LEU A 190 17.73 12.97 -1.18
C LEU A 190 18.29 14.24 -1.84
#